data_AF-A0A0B1RW15-F1
#
_entry.id   AF-A0A0B1RW15-F1
#
_cell.length_a   1.000
_cell.length_b   1.000
_cell.length_c   1.000
_cell.angle_alpha   90.00
_cell.angle_beta   90.00
_cell.angle_gamma   90.00
#
_symmetry.space_group_name_H-M   'P 1'
#
loop_
_entity.id
_entity.type
_entity.pdbx_description
1 polymer ?
#
loop_
_entity_poly.entity_id
_entity_poly.type
_entity_poly.pdbx_seq_one_letter_code
_entity_poly.pdbx_strand_id
1 'polypeptide(L)'
;MKTETPVVSLLDDSVNTTLLDVELTGDDLVTVWLEDGIVNDLLDQVDWTFEWMNEQLPVTSPVIPPDSREFLTTLCTECYFQVNVGARGRPSLIA
;
A
#
# COMPACT_ATOMS: atom_id res chain seq x y z
N MET A 1 -47.68 13.21 -34.08
CA MET A 1 -47.02 12.08 -33.40
C MET A 1 -45.55 12.45 -33.22
N LYS A 2 -45.16 12.85 -32.01
CA LYS A 2 -43.81 13.33 -31.71
C LYS A 2 -43.08 12.17 -31.02
N THR A 3 -42.00 11.69 -31.63
CA THR A 3 -41.21 10.54 -31.16
C THR A 3 -40.50 10.91 -29.86
N GLU A 4 -40.82 10.22 -28.78
CA GLU A 4 -40.10 10.32 -27.50
C GLU A 4 -38.81 9.51 -27.60
N THR A 5 -37.68 10.19 -27.45
CA THR A 5 -36.38 9.56 -27.22
C THR A 5 -36.30 9.04 -25.79
N PRO A 6 -35.89 7.78 -25.56
CA PRO A 6 -35.72 7.26 -24.21
C PRO A 6 -34.51 7.94 -23.56
N VAL A 7 -34.73 8.56 -22.40
CA VAL A 7 -33.65 9.02 -21.53
C VAL A 7 -33.06 7.77 -20.88
N VAL A 8 -31.87 7.38 -21.32
CA VAL A 8 -31.08 6.33 -20.66
C VAL A 8 -30.40 6.99 -19.46
N SER A 9 -30.96 6.75 -18.26
CA SER A 9 -30.28 7.05 -17.01
C SER A 9 -29.17 6.02 -16.81
N LEU A 10 -27.91 6.45 -16.87
CA LEU A 10 -26.73 5.64 -16.53
C LEU A 10 -26.36 5.77 -15.04
N LEU A 11 -27.35 5.93 -14.17
CA LEU A 11 -27.16 5.99 -12.72
C LEU A 11 -27.80 4.77 -12.06
N ASP A 12 -27.44 3.59 -12.54
CA ASP A 12 -27.67 2.32 -11.86
C ASP A 12 -26.33 1.58 -11.82
N ASP A 13 -25.43 2.10 -11.00
CA ASP A 13 -24.50 1.29 -10.21
C ASP A 13 -23.91 2.19 -9.14
N SER A 14 -23.85 1.66 -7.93
CA SER A 14 -23.28 2.29 -6.74
C SER A 14 -21.88 2.82 -7.02
N VAL A 15 -21.76 4.11 -7.33
CA VAL A 15 -20.47 4.79 -7.28
C VAL A 15 -20.15 4.93 -5.79
N ASN A 16 -19.30 4.05 -5.27
CA ASN A 16 -18.57 4.31 -4.04
C ASN A 16 -17.77 5.59 -4.31
N THR A 17 -18.31 6.74 -3.93
CA THR A 17 -17.69 8.04 -4.17
C THR A 17 -16.45 8.15 -3.31
N THR A 18 -15.30 7.89 -3.90
CA THR A 18 -14.00 8.25 -3.35
C THR A 18 -13.83 9.77 -3.44
N LEU A 19 -13.58 10.43 -2.31
CA LEU A 19 -13.42 11.88 -2.25
C LEU A 19 -12.03 12.28 -2.75
N LEU A 20 -11.97 12.85 -3.94
CA LEU A 20 -10.77 13.49 -4.49
C LEU A 20 -10.97 15.01 -4.44
N ASP A 21 -10.21 15.70 -3.60
CA ASP A 21 -10.21 17.17 -3.55
C ASP A 21 -9.01 17.75 -4.30
N VAL A 22 -9.29 18.72 -5.18
CA VAL A 22 -8.31 19.35 -6.06
C VAL A 22 -8.45 20.85 -5.91
N GLU A 23 -7.40 21.47 -5.35
CA GLU A 23 -7.33 22.92 -5.19
C GLU A 23 -6.33 23.51 -6.19
N LEU A 24 -6.75 24.58 -6.89
CA LEU A 24 -5.92 25.33 -7.81
C LEU A 24 -5.55 26.68 -7.18
N THR A 25 -4.27 26.87 -6.89
CA THR A 25 -3.75 28.12 -6.29
C THR A 25 -2.71 28.77 -7.20
N GLY A 26 -2.94 30.01 -7.61
CA GLY A 26 -1.97 30.84 -8.36
C GLY A 26 -1.65 30.36 -9.79
N ASP A 27 -0.54 30.87 -10.36
CA ASP A 27 -0.05 30.59 -11.73
C ASP A 27 0.45 29.13 -11.89
N ASP A 28 -0.45 28.15 -11.75
CA ASP A 28 -0.27 26.72 -12.05
C ASP A 28 0.32 25.83 -10.94
N LEU A 29 -0.18 25.92 -9.70
CA LEU A 29 0.03 24.86 -8.70
C LEU A 29 -1.27 24.07 -8.45
N VAL A 30 -1.24 22.78 -8.78
CA VAL A 30 -2.30 21.81 -8.47
C VAL A 30 -1.94 21.09 -7.17
N THR A 31 -2.77 21.23 -6.15
CA THR A 31 -2.65 20.44 -4.91
C THR A 31 -3.71 19.35 -4.90
N VAL A 32 -3.29 18.10 -4.66
CA VAL A 32 -4.18 16.93 -4.61
C VAL A 32 -4.11 16.31 -3.23
N TRP A 33 -5.27 16.21 -2.58
CA TRP A 33 -5.42 15.53 -1.30
C TRP A 33 -6.08 14.18 -1.50
N LEU A 34 -5.51 13.13 -0.91
CA LEU A 34 -5.99 11.75 -1.00
C LEU A 34 -6.22 11.20 0.40
N GLU A 35 -7.43 10.70 0.63
CA GLU A 35 -7.77 10.00 1.87
C GLU A 35 -7.10 8.62 1.90
N ASP A 36 -6.78 8.15 3.11
CA ASP A 36 -6.21 6.82 3.35
C ASP A 36 -7.13 5.69 2.85
N GLY A 37 -8.45 5.90 2.91
CA GLY A 37 -9.47 5.03 2.32
C GLY A 37 -9.25 4.77 0.83
N ILE A 38 -8.92 5.80 0.05
CA ILE A 38 -8.67 5.66 -1.39
C ILE A 38 -7.45 4.78 -1.64
N VAL A 39 -6.40 4.98 -0.85
CA VAL A 39 -5.18 4.18 -1.00
C VAL A 39 -5.46 2.74 -0.59
N ASN A 40 -6.17 2.51 0.51
CA ASN A 40 -6.54 1.17 0.96
C ASN A 40 -7.43 0.42 -0.07
N ASP A 41 -8.37 1.11 -0.73
CA ASP A 41 -9.20 0.53 -1.80
C ASP A 41 -8.37 0.13 -3.02
N LEU A 42 -7.30 0.86 -3.33
CA LEU A 42 -6.34 0.49 -4.38
C LEU A 42 -5.48 -0.70 -3.96
N LEU A 43 -5.03 -0.73 -2.70
CA LEU A 43 -4.24 -1.84 -2.16
C LEU A 43 -5.07 -3.14 -2.15
N ASP A 44 -6.39 -3.07 -1.98
CA ASP A 44 -7.30 -4.24 -2.01
C ASP A 44 -7.39 -4.92 -3.37
N GLN A 45 -7.07 -4.22 -4.45
CA GLN A 45 -7.12 -4.77 -5.81
C GLN A 45 -5.86 -5.54 -6.19
N VAL A 46 -4.82 -5.49 -5.35
CA VAL A 46 -3.52 -6.13 -5.59
C VAL A 46 -3.44 -7.45 -4.81
N ASP A 47 -2.97 -8.51 -5.47
CA ASP A 47 -2.62 -9.75 -4.79
C ASP A 47 -1.25 -9.61 -4.13
N TRP A 48 -1.22 -9.54 -2.79
CA TRP A 48 0.00 -9.32 -2.02
C TRP A 48 0.86 -10.58 -1.79
N THR A 49 0.53 -11.69 -2.42
CA THR A 49 1.27 -12.97 -2.29
C THR A 49 2.51 -13.04 -3.18
N PHE A 50 3.27 -11.94 -3.29
CA PHE A 50 4.44 -11.90 -4.15
C PHE A 50 5.67 -12.57 -3.52
N GLU A 51 6.42 -13.33 -4.32
CA GLU A 51 7.69 -13.93 -3.85
C GLU A 51 8.72 -12.89 -3.42
N TRP A 52 8.77 -11.73 -4.11
CA TRP A 52 9.69 -10.63 -3.78
C TRP A 52 9.36 -9.91 -2.47
N MET A 53 8.16 -10.14 -1.89
CA MET A 53 7.82 -9.69 -0.55
C MET A 53 8.37 -10.62 0.55
N ASN A 54 9.02 -11.72 0.17
CA ASN A 54 9.75 -12.60 1.07
C ASN A 54 11.25 -12.38 0.88
N GLU A 55 11.91 -11.86 1.90
CA GLU A 55 13.34 -11.60 1.88
C GLU A 55 14.04 -12.35 3.03
N GLN A 56 15.17 -12.96 2.69
CA GLN A 56 16.06 -13.60 3.65
C GLN A 56 17.24 -12.69 3.95
N LEU A 57 17.24 -12.09 5.15
CA LEU A 57 18.29 -11.18 5.59
C LEU A 57 19.31 -11.91 6.47
N PRO A 58 20.61 -11.88 6.12
CA PRO A 58 21.65 -12.40 7.02
C PRO A 58 21.77 -11.49 8.23
N VAL A 59 22.10 -12.03 9.41
CA VAL A 59 22.33 -11.21 10.63
C VAL A 59 23.49 -10.23 10.54
N THR A 60 24.35 -10.39 9.54
CA THR A 60 25.40 -9.41 9.21
C THR A 60 24.90 -8.23 8.39
N SER A 61 23.63 -8.24 7.96
CA SER A 61 23.03 -7.21 7.13
C SER A 61 23.09 -5.84 7.82
N PRO A 62 23.48 -4.76 7.10
CA PRO A 62 23.46 -3.41 7.63
C PRO A 62 22.03 -2.88 7.89
N VAL A 63 21.00 -3.56 7.37
CA VAL A 63 19.58 -3.22 7.58
C VAL A 63 19.13 -3.56 9.00
N ILE A 64 19.80 -4.52 9.65
CA ILE A 64 19.49 -4.90 11.03
C ILE A 64 20.21 -3.93 11.98
N PRO A 65 19.50 -3.34 12.96
CA PRO A 65 20.10 -2.44 13.94
C PRO A 65 21.28 -3.08 14.69
N PRO A 66 22.36 -2.32 14.98
CA PRO A 66 23.57 -2.86 15.61
C PRO A 66 23.30 -3.64 16.90
N ASP A 67 22.49 -3.10 17.81
CA ASP A 67 22.15 -3.73 19.09
C ASP A 67 21.52 -5.12 18.92
N SER A 68 20.63 -5.25 17.92
CA SER A 68 20.00 -6.54 17.61
C SER A 68 21.00 -7.53 17.00
N ARG A 69 21.94 -7.04 16.18
CA ARG A 69 23.00 -7.88 15.62
C ARG A 69 23.92 -8.45 16.70
N GLU A 70 24.38 -7.59 17.61
CA GLU A 70 25.23 -8.01 18.74
C GLU A 70 24.54 -9.04 19.63
N PHE A 71 23.25 -8.83 19.93
CA PHE A 71 22.44 -9.80 20.67
C PHE A 71 22.31 -11.14 19.94
N LEU A 72 22.00 -11.14 18.64
CA LEU A 72 21.86 -12.39 17.87
C LEU A 72 23.19 -13.14 17.77
N THR A 73 24.32 -12.44 17.64
CA THR A 73 25.65 -13.06 17.63
C THR A 73 26.09 -13.63 18.97
N THR A 74 25.54 -13.14 20.09
CA THR A 74 25.87 -13.66 21.43
C THR A 74 25.12 -14.93 21.80
N LEU A 75 24.00 -15.25 21.12
CA LEU A 75 23.24 -16.48 21.37
C LEU A 75 23.96 -17.75 20.87
N CYS A 76 24.82 -17.64 19.87
CA CYS A 76 25.65 -18.73 19.37
C CYS A 76 26.79 -18.20 18.49
N THR A 77 28.04 -18.48 18.86
CA THR A 77 29.25 -17.99 18.18
C THR A 77 29.54 -18.67 16.84
N GLU A 78 28.91 -19.81 16.55
CA GLU A 78 29.12 -20.58 15.31
C GLU A 78 27.85 -20.75 14.47
N CYS A 79 26.75 -20.08 14.85
CA CYS A 79 25.48 -20.23 14.15
C CYS A 79 25.31 -19.16 13.08
N TYR A 80 24.91 -19.61 11.89
CA TYR A 80 24.40 -18.72 10.85
C TYR A 80 22.91 -18.48 11.11
N PHE A 81 22.58 -17.28 11.58
CA PHE A 81 21.19 -16.87 11.76
C PHE A 81 20.69 -16.20 10.47
N GLN A 82 19.49 -16.59 10.07
CA GLN A 82 18.81 -16.04 8.91
C GLN A 82 17.44 -15.50 9.33
N VAL A 83 17.18 -14.23 9.02
CA VAL A 83 15.91 -13.59 9.32
C VAL A 83 15.05 -13.67 8.07
N ASN A 84 13.89 -14.34 8.17
CA ASN A 84 12.92 -14.38 7.09
C ASN A 84 11.86 -13.30 7.34
N VAL A 85 11.79 -12.33 6.44
CA VAL A 85 10.79 -11.26 6.48
C VAL A 85 9.82 -11.49 5.33
N GLY A 86 8.53 -11.54 5.65
CA GLY A 86 7.47 -11.74 4.68
C GLY A 86 6.26 -10.88 5.00
N ALA A 87 5.67 -10.25 4.00
CA ALA A 87 4.34 -9.65 4.16
C ALA A 87 3.27 -10.74 4.08
N ARG A 88 2.38 -10.79 5.08
CA ARG A 88 1.28 -11.75 5.15
C ARG A 88 -0.03 -11.08 4.75
N GLY A 89 -0.13 -10.78 3.46
CA GLY A 89 -1.30 -10.15 2.87
C GLY A 89 -1.17 -8.63 2.73
N ARG A 90 -2.30 -7.96 2.53
CA ARG A 90 -2.34 -6.54 2.20
C ARG A 90 -1.82 -5.65 3.34
N PRO A 91 -0.99 -4.63 3.04
CA PRO A 91 -0.74 -3.57 3.98
C PRO A 91 -1.99 -2.71 4.17
N SER A 92 -2.15 -2.15 5.37
CA SER A 92 -3.18 -1.15 5.68
C SER A 92 -2.51 0.16 6.03
N LEU A 93 -2.96 1.25 5.40
CA LEU A 93 -2.53 2.60 5.73
C LEU A 93 -3.57 3.24 6.65
N ILE A 94 -3.07 3.87 7.72
CA ILE A 94 -3.87 4.65 8.67
C ILE A 94 -3.08 5.93 8.91
N ALA A 95 -3.65 7.07 8.52
CA ALA A 95 -3.03 8.40 8.62
C ALA A 95 -3.64 9.24 9.75
#